data_AF-G6Y734-F1
#
_entry.id   AF-G6Y734-F1
#
_cell.length_a   1.000
_cell.length_b   1.000
_cell.length_c   1.000
_cell.angle_alpha   90.00
_cell.angle_beta   90.00
_cell.angle_gamma   90.00
#
_symmetry.space_group_name_H-M   'P 1'
#
loop_
_entity.id
_entity.type
_entity.pdbx_description
1 polymer ?
#
loop_
_entity_poly.entity_id
_entity_poly.type
_entity_poly.pdbx_seq_one_letter_code
_entity_poly.pdbx_strand_id
1 'polypeptide(L)' 'MTEVAVQRASGRGIWGWMLFDWAAQPFFTVVTTFIFGPYFVSRMASDPETGQAAWGYGIAAAGLAIAVLSPILG' A
#
# COMPACT_ATOMS: atom_id res chain seq x y z
N MET A 1 20.88 -19.91 27.46
CA MET A 1 19.90 -18.94 26.95
C MET A 1 20.69 -17.88 26.20
N THR A 2 20.78 -17.98 24.87
CA THR A 2 21.66 -17.12 24.07
C THR A 2 20.98 -15.77 23.87
N GLU A 3 21.58 -14.72 24.40
CA GLU A 3 21.10 -13.35 24.24
C GLU A 3 21.31 -12.94 22.77
N VAL A 4 20.22 -12.82 22.01
CA VAL A 4 20.28 -12.29 20.65
C VAL A 4 20.49 -10.78 20.77
N ALA A 5 21.74 -10.34 20.65
CA ALA A 5 22.06 -8.92 20.59
C ALA A 5 21.45 -8.31 19.32
N VAL A 6 20.41 -7.48 19.47
CA VAL A 6 19.77 -6.78 18.36
C VAL A 6 20.71 -5.69 17.85
N GLN A 7 21.29 -5.90 16.67
CA GLN A 7 22.15 -4.90 16.04
C GLN A 7 21.30 -3.77 15.45
N ARG A 8 21.55 -2.52 15.90
CA ARG A 8 20.84 -1.34 15.40
C ARG A 8 21.30 -0.96 14.00
N ALA A 9 20.37 -0.48 13.18
CA ALA A 9 20.68 0.09 11.87
C ALA A 9 21.62 1.30 12.00
N SER A 10 22.53 1.45 11.03
CA SER A 10 23.41 2.63 10.99
C SER A 10 22.59 3.91 10.74
N GLY A 11 23.08 5.07 11.20
CA GLY A 11 22.39 6.35 10.96
C GLY A 11 22.12 6.63 9.48
N ARG A 12 23.03 6.22 8.59
CA ARG A 12 22.84 6.31 7.13
C ARG A 12 21.70 5.41 6.64
N GLY A 13 21.55 4.22 7.23
CA GLY A 13 20.45 3.31 6.92
C GLY A 13 19.10 3.87 7.33
N ILE A 14 19.02 4.50 8.51
CA ILE A 14 17.79 5.16 8.99
C ILE A 14 17.39 6.29 8.04
N TRP A 15 18.32 7.20 7.70
CA TRP A 15 18.04 8.29 6.76
C TRP A 15 17.65 7.81 5.37
N GLY A 16 18.32 6.76 4.87
CA GLY A 16 17.97 6.15 3.58
C GLY A 16 16.54 5.59 3.59
N TRP A 17 16.15 4.89 4.65
CA TRP A 17 14.79 4.38 4.80
C TRP A 17 13.76 5.49 4.91
N MET A 18 14.03 6.55 5.68
CA MET A 18 13.12 7.69 5.82
C MET A 18 12.87 8.40 4.48
N LEU A 19 13.92 8.61 3.68
CA LEU A 19 13.78 9.25 2.36
C LEU A 19 13.05 8.35 1.37
N PHE A 20 13.29 7.04 1.43
CA PHE A 20 12.54 6.07 0.63
C PHE A 20 11.05 6.08 0.98
N ASP A 21 10.70 5.97 2.27
CA ASP A 21 9.31 5.98 2.73
C ASP A 21 8.61 7.29 2.35
N TRP A 22 9.31 8.42 2.52
CA TRP A 22 8.81 9.73 2.11
C TRP A 22 8.56 9.84 0.61
N ALA A 23 9.46 9.31 -0.23
CA ALA A 23 9.28 9.31 -1.68
C ALA A 23 8.17 8.36 -2.15
N ALA A 24 7.90 7.27 -1.40
CA ALA A 24 6.87 6.30 -1.71
C ALA A 24 5.46 6.78 -1.32
N GLN A 25 5.33 7.57 -0.26
CA GLN A 25 4.05 8.05 0.28
C GLN A 25 3.08 8.67 -0.74
N PRO A 26 3.51 9.57 -1.67
CA PRO A 26 2.62 10.18 -2.66
C PRO A 26 1.95 9.19 -3.61
N PHE A 27 2.56 8.03 -3.87
CA PHE A 27 1.94 7.01 -4.70
C PHE A 27 0.67 6.46 -4.03
N PHE A 28 0.76 6.02 -2.78
CA PHE A 28 -0.38 5.44 -2.07
C PHE A 28 -1.46 6.49 -1.73
N THR A 29 -1.04 7.68 -1.30
CA THR A 29 -1.97 8.73 -0.92
C THR A 29 -2.57 9.46 -2.12
N VAL A 30 -1.75 10.01 -3.01
CA VAL A 30 -2.23 10.83 -4.13
C VAL A 30 -2.70 9.95 -5.28
N VAL A 31 -1.83 9.05 -5.77
CA VAL A 31 -2.13 8.29 -7.00
C VAL A 31 -3.24 7.27 -6.75
N THR A 32 -3.13 6.42 -5.74
CA THR A 32 -4.13 5.37 -5.51
C THR A 32 -5.47 5.93 -5.02
N THR A 33 -5.44 6.82 -4.03
CA THR A 33 -6.69 7.28 -3.37
C THR A 33 -7.36 8.41 -4.13
N PHE A 34 -6.64 9.49 -4.42
CA PHE A 34 -7.27 10.71 -4.98
C PHE A 34 -7.36 10.72 -6.51
N ILE A 35 -6.50 9.99 -7.22
CA ILE A 35 -6.50 9.97 -8.69
C ILE A 35 -7.18 8.71 -9.22
N PHE A 36 -6.67 7.54 -8.85
CA PHE A 36 -7.06 6.29 -9.50
C PHE A 36 -8.49 5.87 -9.16
N GLY A 37 -8.90 5.94 -7.88
CA GLY A 37 -10.26 5.61 -7.47
C GLY A 37 -11.33 6.38 -8.27
N PRO A 38 -11.33 7.73 -8.27
CA PRO A 38 -12.28 8.52 -9.05
C PRO A 38 -12.18 8.28 -10.57
N TYR A 39 -10.96 8.10 -11.11
CA TYR A 39 -10.78 7.77 -12.53
C TYR A 39 -11.42 6.43 -12.90
N PHE A 40 -11.22 5.40 -12.08
CA PHE A 40 -11.80 4.08 -12.30
C PHE A 40 -13.33 4.14 -12.34
N VAL A 41 -13.93 4.78 -11.34
CA VAL A 41 -15.40 4.92 -11.23
C VAL A 41 -15.98 5.74 -12.38
N SER A 42 -15.29 6.79 -12.83
CA SER A 42 -15.82 7.72 -13.84
C SER A 42 -15.49 7.36 -15.29
N ARG A 43 -14.43 6.59 -15.55
CA ARG A 43 -13.93 6.33 -16.92
C ARG A 43 -13.76 4.86 -17.27
N MET A 44 -13.57 3.98 -16.29
CA MET A 44 -13.33 2.55 -16.55
C MET A 44 -14.59 1.69 -16.35
N ALA A 45 -15.53 2.14 -15.52
CA ALA A 45 -16.79 1.46 -15.27
C ALA A 45 -17.89 1.82 -16.30
N SER A 46 -18.86 0.91 -16.47
CA SER A 46 -20.06 1.14 -17.30
C SER A 46 -20.96 2.25 -16.75
N ASP A 47 -21.06 2.32 -15.43
CA ASP A 47 -21.82 3.30 -14.68
C ASP A 47 -21.15 3.53 -13.32
N PRO A 48 -21.39 4.69 -12.67
CA PRO A 48 -20.69 5.04 -11.43
C PRO A 48 -21.01 4.12 -10.25
N GLU A 49 -22.21 3.57 -10.17
CA GLU A 49 -22.62 2.71 -9.04
C GLU A 49 -21.88 1.37 -9.10
N THR A 50 -21.90 0.73 -10.27
CA THR A 50 -21.14 -0.51 -10.51
C THR A 50 -19.63 -0.26 -10.35
N GLY A 51 -19.12 0.88 -10.83
CA GLY A 51 -17.72 1.25 -10.68
C GLY A 51 -17.30 1.40 -9.22
N GLN A 52 -18.12 2.05 -8.41
CA GLN A 52 -17.86 2.21 -6.98
C GLN A 52 -17.86 0.86 -6.26
N ALA A 53 -18.83 -0.01 -6.56
CA ALA A 53 -18.89 -1.36 -5.99
C ALA A 53 -17.66 -2.19 -6.39
N ALA A 54 -17.30 -2.19 -7.67
CA ALA A 54 -16.15 -2.93 -8.18
C ALA A 54 -14.82 -2.45 -7.58
N TRP A 55 -14.66 -1.12 -7.41
CA TRP A 55 -13.50 -0.55 -6.72
C TRP A 55 -13.42 -1.02 -5.26
N GLY A 56 -14.54 -0.98 -4.54
CA GLY A 56 -14.62 -1.46 -3.16
C GLY A 56 -14.26 -2.94 -3.02
N TYR A 57 -14.83 -3.80 -3.89
CA TYR A 57 -14.48 -5.22 -3.92
C TYR A 57 -13.01 -5.46 -4.28
N GLY A 58 -12.45 -4.67 -5.19
CA GLY A 58 -11.02 -4.72 -5.53
C GLY A 58 -10.12 -4.45 -4.32
N ILE A 59 -10.44 -3.42 -3.54
CA ILE A 59 -9.70 -3.09 -2.31
C ILE A 59 -9.87 -4.20 -1.26
N ALA A 60 -11.07 -4.75 -1.10
CA ALA A 60 -11.32 -5.87 -0.18
C ALA A 60 -10.52 -7.12 -0.57
N ALA A 61 -10.50 -7.47 -1.86
CA ALA A 61 -9.72 -8.60 -2.38
C ALA A 61 -8.21 -8.39 -2.19
N ALA A 62 -7.71 -7.16 -2.45
CA ALA A 62 -6.32 -6.80 -2.19
C ALA A 62 -5.96 -6.92 -0.69
N GLY A 63 -6.83 -6.43 0.19
CA GLY A 63 -6.65 -6.55 1.64
C GLY A 63 -6.62 -8.00 2.11
N LEU A 64 -7.49 -8.86 1.56
CA LEU A 64 -7.47 -10.29 1.85
C LEU A 64 -6.17 -10.95 1.37
N ALA A 65 -5.71 -10.62 0.16
CA ALA A 65 -4.44 -11.12 -0.35
C ALA A 65 -3.26 -10.71 0.54
N ILE A 66 -3.22 -9.45 0.98
CA ILE A 66 -2.22 -8.94 1.92
C ILE A 66 -2.29 -9.71 3.25
N ALA A 67 -3.48 -9.92 3.81
CA ALA A 67 -3.66 -10.62 5.08
C ALA A 67 -3.12 -12.07 5.05
N VAL A 68 -3.23 -12.73 3.89
CA VAL A 68 -2.73 -14.10 3.72
C VAL A 68 -1.23 -14.12 3.44
N LEU A 69 -0.70 -13.16 2.67
CA LEU A 69 0.68 -13.19 2.18
C LEU A 69 1.70 -12.49 3.11
N SER A 70 1.28 -11.52 3.92
CA SER A 70 2.17 -10.76 4.79
C SER A 70 2.96 -11.60 5.82
N PRO A 71 2.46 -12.71 6.39
CA PRO A 71 3.27 -13.50 7.33
C PRO A 71 4.52 -14.11 6.70
N ILE A 72 4.51 -14.32 5.38
CA ILE A 72 5.62 -14.92 4.63
C ILE A 72 6.51 -13.84 4.02
N LEU A 73 5.91 -12.81 3.43
CA LEU A 73 6.64 -11.79 2.69
C LEU A 73 7.16 -10.63 3.56
N GLY A 74 6.57 -10.45 4.75
CA GLY A 74 6.73 -9.23 5.55
C GLY A 74 5.65 -8.21 5.21
#